data_AF-A0A379LT70-F1
#
_entry.id   AF-A0A379LT70-F1
#
_cell.length_a   1.000
_cell.length_b   1.000
_cell.length_c   1.000
_cell.angle_alpha   90.00
_cell.angle_beta   90.00
_cell.angle_gamma   90.00
#
_symmetry.space_group_name_H-M   'P 1'
#
loop_
_entity.id
_entity.type
_entity.pdbx_description
1 polymer ?
#
loop_
_entity_poly.entity_id
_entity_poly.type
_entity_poly.pdbx_seq_one_letter_code
_entity_poly.pdbx_strand_id
1 'polypeptide(L)'
;MSSQTLFSAARPAGQFTLRPMLASDAPLIHSWVTRDYARFWGMQQQSLNQVAEFYQTLSAADPHAALIGCCNDQPVCLIECYRACDDEVGKFYPAAPDDYGMHILIAPASQPIRAFSWQVFTLVMDYMFSRPEVRRVVVEPDVCNEKIHVLNKRAGFRYQHTIDMGHKTAWLAFCQRKNYQHALLQESQTMNTPSSLMNGTHLTGDHWAQANRMLIRKAIAEFAHEKIITPQESGNGSYQLAVPGGEASYHFRASRLALDHWEIDADSLRKQENGRDLPLDALKFIVEFNGEIGITQALLATYMEEISSTLCSSVYKLQKNNPDSQALVSADFQTVEAAMTEGHPCFVANNGRIGFDAHDYLAYAPEAAAPVHLIWVAVHRRNAHFSSLSELSYEQLMRDELGDTTLEQFTAQLVNKGLAVEEYILMPVHPWQWQNKLLTVFAADIASHDIVYLGTGDDAYQAQQSIRTFFNRSQPAKRYVKTALSVPEHGLYARTVPLLYGDNACDKRLAGTTGCWRCVAESL
;
A
#
# COMPACT_ATOMS: atom_id res chain seq x y z
N MET A 1 4.28 44.08 14.81
CA MET A 1 3.01 44.11 14.07
C MET A 1 2.54 42.68 13.96
N SER A 2 1.34 42.42 14.50
CA SER A 2 0.58 41.15 14.65
C SER A 2 1.27 39.81 14.35
N SER A 3 1.45 38.99 15.40
CA SER A 3 1.73 37.54 15.36
C SER A 3 0.51 36.73 14.89
N GLN A 4 -0.15 37.19 13.83
CA GLN A 4 -1.41 36.59 13.38
C GLN A 4 -1.11 35.21 12.78
N THR A 5 -1.76 34.20 13.33
CA THR A 5 -1.74 32.85 12.76
C THR A 5 -2.45 32.89 11.40
N LEU A 6 -1.76 32.44 10.36
CA LEU A 6 -2.28 32.35 8.99
C LEU A 6 -3.05 31.06 8.76
N PHE A 7 -2.61 29.98 9.41
CA PHE A 7 -3.20 28.65 9.24
C PHE A 7 -3.02 27.87 10.54
N SER A 8 -4.00 27.02 10.86
CA SER A 8 -3.92 26.15 12.02
C SER A 8 -4.54 24.80 11.73
N ALA A 9 -3.97 23.75 12.30
CA ALA A 9 -4.49 22.40 12.16
C ALA A 9 -4.14 21.56 13.39
N ALA A 10 -5.09 20.76 13.85
CA ALA A 10 -4.83 19.75 14.86
C ALA A 10 -4.17 18.52 14.22
N ARG A 11 -3.16 17.96 14.88
CA ARG A 11 -2.45 16.73 14.50
C ARG A 11 -2.15 15.89 15.74
N PRO A 12 -1.81 14.60 15.61
CA PRO A 12 -1.48 13.75 16.76
C PRO A 12 -0.40 14.29 17.71
N ALA A 13 0.58 15.04 17.21
CA ALA A 13 1.64 15.64 18.05
C ALA A 13 1.19 16.91 18.80
N GLY A 14 0.07 17.52 18.42
CA GLY A 14 -0.44 18.74 19.05
C GLY A 14 -1.13 19.70 18.08
N GLN A 15 -1.33 20.93 18.55
CA GLN A 15 -1.88 22.01 17.74
C GLN A 15 -0.76 22.65 16.91
N PHE A 16 -0.87 22.58 15.58
CA PHE A 16 0.06 23.24 14.68
C PHE A 16 -0.49 24.59 14.20
N THR A 17 0.39 25.57 14.09
CA THR A 17 0.09 26.91 13.56
C THR A 17 1.19 27.39 12.62
N LEU A 18 0.82 28.16 11.60
CA LEU A 18 1.75 28.87 10.73
C LEU A 18 1.58 30.38 10.93
N ARG A 19 2.69 31.10 11.05
CA ARG A 19 2.71 32.57 11.13
C ARG A 19 3.83 33.15 10.26
N PRO A 20 3.73 34.41 9.81
CA PRO A 20 4.86 35.08 9.17
C PRO A 20 6.10 35.08 10.07
N MET A 21 7.27 35.01 9.44
CA MET A 21 8.55 35.20 10.10
C MET A 21 8.65 36.62 10.67
N LEU A 22 9.17 36.74 11.88
CA LEU A 22 9.45 38.01 12.55
C LEU A 22 10.96 38.23 12.61
N ALA A 23 11.40 39.49 12.64
CA ALA A 23 12.82 39.81 12.78
C ALA A 23 13.48 39.16 14.02
N SER A 24 12.71 38.94 15.09
CA SER A 24 13.16 38.23 16.31
C SER A 24 13.43 36.74 16.12
N ASP A 25 12.94 36.12 15.03
CA ASP A 25 13.17 34.71 14.72
C ASP A 25 14.55 34.47 14.08
N ALA A 26 15.23 35.53 13.60
CA ALA A 26 16.49 35.40 12.87
C ALA A 26 17.59 34.63 13.64
N PRO A 27 17.82 34.83 14.95
CA PRO A 27 18.78 34.02 15.71
C PRO A 27 18.43 32.54 15.76
N LEU A 28 17.13 32.22 15.85
CA LEU A 28 16.66 30.84 15.88
C LEU A 28 16.86 30.18 14.52
N ILE A 29 16.46 30.85 13.44
CA ILE A 29 16.64 30.38 12.06
C ILE A 29 18.14 30.17 11.77
N HIS A 30 18.99 31.13 12.13
CA HIS A 30 20.44 31.01 11.98
C HIS A 30 20.96 29.74 12.68
N SER A 31 20.48 29.44 13.89
CA SER A 31 20.85 28.22 14.63
C SER A 31 20.40 26.92 13.96
N TRP A 32 19.46 26.97 13.01
CA TRP A 32 18.94 25.83 12.25
C TRP A 32 19.68 25.66 10.93
N VAL A 33 19.73 26.71 10.10
CA VAL A 33 20.23 26.66 8.72
C VAL A 33 21.76 26.49 8.64
N THR A 34 22.47 26.74 9.74
CA THR A 34 23.93 26.61 9.78
C THR A 34 24.44 25.23 10.18
N ARG A 35 23.56 24.31 10.59
CA ARG A 35 23.95 22.96 11.02
C ARG A 35 24.04 21.99 9.84
N ASP A 36 24.80 20.91 10.01
CA ASP A 36 25.04 19.89 8.96
C ASP A 36 23.78 19.23 8.41
N TYR A 37 22.74 19.06 9.24
CA TYR A 37 21.47 18.48 8.78
C TYR A 37 20.76 19.37 7.75
N ALA A 38 21.04 20.67 7.76
CA ALA A 38 20.48 21.67 6.87
C ALA A 38 21.36 21.95 5.64
N ARG A 39 22.36 21.09 5.34
CA ARG A 39 23.28 21.29 4.20
C ARG A 39 22.59 21.57 2.86
N PHE A 40 21.42 20.97 2.62
CA PHE A 40 20.64 21.18 1.40
C PHE A 40 19.89 22.52 1.37
N TRP A 41 19.88 23.29 2.47
CA TRP A 41 19.30 24.64 2.55
C TRP A 41 20.25 25.72 2.02
N GLY A 42 21.55 25.43 1.90
CA GLY A 42 22.52 26.32 1.24
C GLY A 42 23.01 27.52 2.06
N MET A 43 22.68 27.63 3.35
CA MET A 43 23.07 28.78 4.19
C MET A 43 24.13 28.46 5.27
N GLN A 44 24.87 27.36 5.16
CA GLN A 44 25.77 26.90 6.24
C GLN A 44 26.87 27.90 6.63
N GLN A 45 27.34 28.68 5.67
CA GLN A 45 28.43 29.65 5.85
C GLN A 45 27.94 31.09 6.09
N GLN A 46 26.63 31.30 6.24
CA GLN A 46 26.05 32.62 6.41
C GLN A 46 26.15 33.08 7.88
N SER A 47 26.53 34.34 8.07
CA SER A 47 26.47 35.00 9.37
C SER A 47 25.02 35.31 9.77
N LEU A 48 24.78 35.55 11.07
CA LEU A 48 23.46 35.94 11.57
C LEU A 48 22.89 37.17 10.84
N ASN A 49 23.73 38.16 10.56
CA ASN A 49 23.31 39.38 9.88
C ASN A 49 22.87 39.10 8.44
N GLN A 50 23.59 38.24 7.71
CA GLN A 50 23.22 37.85 6.35
C GLN A 50 21.91 37.06 6.32
N VAL A 51 21.70 36.14 7.27
CA VAL A 51 20.43 35.40 7.40
C VAL A 51 19.28 36.37 7.73
N ALA A 52 19.49 37.30 8.66
CA ALA A 52 18.48 38.29 9.03
C ALA A 52 18.10 39.20 7.85
N GLU A 53 19.09 39.70 7.11
CA GLU A 53 18.88 40.57 5.94
C GLU A 53 18.16 39.85 4.80
N PHE A 54 18.52 38.59 4.52
CA PHE A 54 17.85 37.75 3.54
C PHE A 54 16.36 37.59 3.84
N TYR A 55 16.01 37.13 5.04
CA TYR A 55 14.61 36.91 5.41
C TYR A 55 13.82 38.21 5.59
N GLN A 56 14.46 39.30 6.04
CA GLN A 56 13.80 40.62 6.06
C GLN A 56 13.42 41.08 4.66
N THR A 57 14.32 40.90 3.68
CA THR A 57 14.07 41.25 2.29
C THR A 57 12.94 40.39 1.71
N LEU A 58 12.98 39.08 1.96
CA LEU A 58 11.99 38.12 1.49
C LEU A 58 10.59 38.42 2.06
N SER A 59 10.48 38.63 3.38
CA SER A 59 9.22 38.94 4.05
C SER A 59 8.68 40.34 3.74
N ALA A 60 9.54 41.29 3.38
CA ALA A 60 9.11 42.62 2.93
C ALA A 60 8.47 42.59 1.53
N ALA A 61 8.92 41.69 0.66
CA ALA A 61 8.34 41.49 -0.66
C ALA A 61 6.99 40.74 -0.60
N ASP A 62 6.91 39.69 0.22
CA ASP A 62 5.69 38.94 0.47
C ASP A 62 5.68 38.37 1.92
N PRO A 63 4.74 38.79 2.79
CA PRO A 63 4.60 38.24 4.13
C PRO A 63 4.34 36.73 4.19
N HIS A 64 3.94 36.11 3.06
CA HIS A 64 3.74 34.67 2.94
C HIS A 64 4.98 33.92 2.46
N ALA A 65 6.05 34.62 2.06
CA ALA A 65 7.23 33.99 1.49
C ALA A 65 8.13 33.29 2.52
N ALA A 66 8.09 33.73 3.79
CA ALA A 66 8.82 33.06 4.87
C ALA A 66 7.93 32.91 6.11
N LEU A 67 7.70 31.66 6.54
CA LEU A 67 6.79 31.31 7.62
C LEU A 67 7.50 30.48 8.69
N ILE A 68 7.08 30.70 9.94
CA ILE A 68 7.43 29.85 11.07
C ILE A 68 6.24 28.95 11.38
N GLY A 69 6.49 27.64 11.37
CA GLY A 69 5.54 26.66 11.88
C GLY A 69 5.81 26.36 13.35
N CYS A 70 4.75 26.42 14.16
CA CYS A 70 4.79 26.09 15.58
C CYS A 70 3.96 24.83 15.88
N CYS A 71 4.37 24.06 16.89
CA CYS A 71 3.60 22.98 17.50
C CYS A 71 3.44 23.29 18.99
N ASN A 72 2.21 23.44 19.48
CA ASN A 72 1.91 23.90 20.84
C ASN A 72 2.71 25.16 21.21
N ASP A 73 2.64 26.17 20.32
CA ASP A 73 3.32 27.47 20.42
C ASP A 73 4.87 27.45 20.37
N GLN A 74 5.49 26.28 20.24
CA GLN A 74 6.95 26.16 20.05
C GLN A 74 7.31 26.14 18.56
N PRO A 75 8.24 26.97 18.07
CA PRO A 75 8.73 26.89 16.69
C PRO A 75 9.39 25.55 16.37
N VAL A 76 8.94 24.89 15.31
CA VAL A 76 9.39 23.54 14.92
C VAL A 76 9.78 23.43 13.45
N CYS A 77 9.44 24.40 12.61
CA CYS A 77 9.92 24.43 11.23
C CYS A 77 9.96 25.85 10.65
N LEU A 78 10.80 25.99 9.63
CA LEU A 78 10.89 27.14 8.74
C LEU A 78 10.38 26.71 7.36
N ILE A 79 9.55 27.55 6.75
CA ILE A 79 8.95 27.29 5.45
C ILE A 79 9.21 28.50 4.56
N GLU A 80 9.68 28.25 3.35
CA GLU A 80 9.74 29.26 2.28
C GLU A 80 8.69 28.94 1.23
N CYS A 81 7.93 29.95 0.79
CA CYS A 81 6.96 29.83 -0.29
C CYS A 81 7.33 30.83 -1.39
N TYR A 82 7.28 30.39 -2.65
CA TYR A 82 7.62 31.27 -3.78
C TYR A 82 6.71 30.97 -4.97
N ARG A 83 6.52 31.97 -5.83
CA ARG A 83 5.87 31.78 -7.12
C ARG A 83 6.89 31.22 -8.09
N ALA A 84 6.59 30.08 -8.71
CA ALA A 84 7.58 29.40 -9.54
C ALA A 84 8.02 30.24 -10.75
N CYS A 85 7.14 31.11 -11.28
CA CYS A 85 7.48 32.03 -12.37
C CYS A 85 8.47 33.14 -11.99
N ASP A 86 8.54 33.47 -10.70
CA ASP A 86 9.40 34.53 -10.16
C ASP A 86 10.72 33.95 -9.59
N ASP A 87 10.84 32.63 -9.56
CA ASP A 87 11.97 31.88 -9.01
C ASP A 87 12.84 31.23 -10.11
N GLU A 88 14.07 30.84 -9.75
CA GLU A 88 15.00 30.16 -10.65
C GLU A 88 14.42 28.84 -11.23
N VAL A 89 13.60 28.12 -10.47
CA VAL A 89 12.96 26.88 -10.94
C VAL A 89 12.10 27.09 -12.19
N GLY A 90 11.51 28.29 -12.35
CA GLY A 90 10.67 28.64 -13.49
C GLY A 90 11.41 28.70 -14.83
N LYS A 91 12.75 28.68 -14.81
CA LYS A 91 13.57 28.61 -16.04
C LYS A 91 13.65 27.20 -16.62
N PHE A 92 13.35 26.18 -15.83
CA PHE A 92 13.54 24.77 -16.20
C PHE A 92 12.26 24.09 -16.71
N TYR A 93 11.11 24.77 -16.63
CA TYR A 93 9.84 24.29 -17.17
C TYR A 93 8.89 25.47 -17.43
N PRO A 94 7.83 25.30 -18.24
CA PRO A 94 6.86 26.37 -18.47
C PRO A 94 5.99 26.61 -17.22
N ALA A 95 6.48 27.44 -16.31
CA ALA A 95 5.80 27.78 -15.04
C ALA A 95 4.50 28.55 -15.29
N ALA A 96 3.41 28.08 -14.68
CA ALA A 96 2.13 28.75 -14.71
C ALA A 96 2.01 29.76 -13.55
N PRO A 97 1.20 30.83 -13.67
CA PRO A 97 1.06 31.84 -12.62
C PRO A 97 0.51 31.32 -11.27
N ASP A 98 -0.13 30.15 -11.30
CA ASP A 98 -0.74 29.42 -10.18
C ASP A 98 0.14 28.26 -9.66
N ASP A 99 1.40 28.20 -10.11
CA ASP A 99 2.44 27.32 -9.59
C ASP A 99 3.19 27.99 -8.44
N TYR A 100 3.18 27.32 -7.29
CA TYR A 100 3.92 27.78 -6.12
C TYR A 100 4.89 26.70 -5.66
N GLY A 101 6.11 27.10 -5.37
CA GLY A 101 7.10 26.24 -4.74
C GLY A 101 7.12 26.36 -3.23
N MET A 102 7.71 25.36 -2.58
CA MET A 102 7.94 25.38 -1.14
C MET A 102 9.26 24.72 -0.75
N HIS A 103 9.95 25.29 0.24
CA HIS A 103 11.03 24.62 0.98
C HIS A 103 10.63 24.45 2.44
N ILE A 104 11.01 23.33 3.05
CA ILE A 104 10.70 23.03 4.45
C ILE A 104 11.97 22.61 5.17
N LEU A 105 12.31 23.32 6.25
CA LEU A 105 13.35 22.93 7.19
C LEU A 105 12.71 22.62 8.54
N ILE A 106 12.89 21.39 9.03
CA ILE A 106 12.36 20.96 10.33
C ILE A 106 13.45 21.12 11.38
N ALA A 107 13.11 21.76 12.50
CA ALA A 107 14.01 21.95 13.62
C ALA A 107 14.56 20.59 14.12
N PRO A 108 15.82 20.54 14.59
CA PRO A 108 16.40 19.31 15.11
C PRO A 108 15.61 18.84 16.35
N ALA A 109 15.26 17.56 16.38
CA ALA A 109 14.49 16.98 17.48
C ALA A 109 15.36 16.70 18.71
N SER A 110 14.93 17.16 19.88
CA SER A 110 15.48 16.74 21.18
C SER A 110 14.90 15.40 21.65
N GLN A 111 13.63 15.13 21.31
CA GLN A 111 12.95 13.85 21.53
C GLN A 111 12.20 13.44 20.25
N PRO A 112 12.41 12.21 19.72
CA PRO A 112 11.73 11.76 18.52
C PRO A 112 10.22 11.59 18.77
N ILE A 113 9.40 12.24 17.94
CA ILE A 113 7.94 12.04 17.89
C ILE A 113 7.61 11.25 16.62
N ARG A 114 6.78 10.20 16.76
CA ARG A 114 6.39 9.33 15.65
C ARG A 114 5.75 10.15 14.52
N ALA A 115 6.25 9.95 13.29
CA ALA A 115 5.76 10.59 12.07
C ALA A 115 5.70 12.14 12.13
N PHE A 116 6.51 12.78 12.98
CA PHE A 116 6.47 14.24 13.14
C PHE A 116 6.74 14.99 11.84
N SER A 117 7.76 14.56 11.08
CA SER A 117 8.07 15.20 9.78
C SER A 117 6.92 15.14 8.79
N TRP A 118 6.12 14.07 8.82
CA TRP A 118 4.92 13.95 7.99
C TRP A 118 3.79 14.88 8.45
N GLN A 119 3.62 15.05 9.76
CA GLN A 119 2.64 15.99 10.31
C GLN A 119 3.00 17.45 9.94
N VAL A 120 4.29 17.81 9.97
CA VAL A 120 4.77 19.11 9.48
C VAL A 120 4.54 19.23 7.97
N PHE A 121 4.92 18.22 7.19
CA PHE A 121 4.79 18.25 5.74
C PHE A 121 3.33 18.45 5.29
N THR A 122 2.39 17.71 5.88
CA THR A 122 0.95 17.84 5.57
C THR A 122 0.35 19.16 6.06
N LEU A 123 0.84 19.75 7.15
CA LEU A 123 0.46 21.11 7.55
C LEU A 123 0.81 22.12 6.45
N VAL A 124 2.01 22.03 5.88
CA VAL A 124 2.47 22.93 4.82
C VAL A 124 1.66 22.72 3.55
N MET A 125 1.44 21.47 3.15
CA MET A 125 0.63 21.14 1.97
C MET A 125 -0.83 21.61 2.12
N ASP A 126 -1.44 21.40 3.30
CA ASP A 126 -2.79 21.89 3.60
C ASP A 126 -2.85 23.41 3.50
N TYR A 127 -1.86 24.11 4.07
CA TYR A 127 -1.76 25.56 3.95
C TYR A 127 -1.63 26.01 2.50
N MET A 128 -0.70 25.42 1.73
CA MET A 128 -0.49 25.76 0.32
C MET A 128 -1.79 25.57 -0.46
N PHE A 129 -2.49 24.46 -0.30
CA PHE A 129 -3.75 24.23 -1.03
C PHE A 129 -4.97 24.94 -0.44
N SER A 130 -4.91 25.49 0.78
CA SER A 130 -5.96 26.36 1.33
C SER A 130 -6.02 27.71 0.62
N ARG A 131 -4.91 28.11 0.00
CA ARG A 131 -4.81 29.33 -0.80
C ARG A 131 -5.47 29.10 -2.17
N PRO A 132 -6.49 29.88 -2.56
CA PRO A 132 -7.23 29.66 -3.81
C PRO A 132 -6.36 29.85 -5.06
N GLU A 133 -5.32 30.66 -4.99
CA GLU A 133 -4.37 30.92 -6.08
C GLU A 133 -3.39 29.76 -6.34
N VAL A 134 -3.26 28.80 -5.42
CA VAL A 134 -2.35 27.66 -5.57
C VAL A 134 -3.09 26.49 -6.19
N ARG A 135 -2.79 26.21 -7.46
CA ARG A 135 -3.32 25.03 -8.17
C ARG A 135 -2.36 23.84 -8.13
N ARG A 136 -1.06 24.12 -8.17
CA ARG A 136 0.02 23.13 -8.21
C ARG A 136 1.16 23.57 -7.30
N VAL A 137 1.65 22.62 -6.50
CA VAL A 137 2.87 22.78 -5.71
C VAL A 137 4.04 22.18 -6.49
N VAL A 138 5.14 22.91 -6.55
CA VAL A 138 6.38 22.54 -7.25
C VAL A 138 7.49 22.35 -6.22
N VAL A 139 8.34 21.35 -6.42
CA VAL A 139 9.52 21.17 -5.58
C VAL A 139 10.71 20.74 -6.43
N GLU A 140 11.88 21.23 -6.05
CA GLU A 140 13.17 20.92 -6.65
C GLU A 140 14.23 20.49 -5.61
N PRO A 141 13.97 19.40 -4.86
CA PRO A 141 14.94 18.85 -3.92
C PRO A 141 16.18 18.33 -4.65
N ASP A 142 17.34 18.52 -4.01
CA ASP A 142 18.60 17.89 -4.42
C ASP A 142 18.44 16.37 -4.55
N VAL A 143 19.01 15.78 -5.60
CA VAL A 143 18.91 14.34 -5.89
C VAL A 143 19.43 13.44 -4.76
N CYS A 144 20.28 13.96 -3.87
CA CYS A 144 20.85 13.24 -2.74
C CYS A 144 20.03 13.40 -1.46
N ASN A 145 18.89 14.11 -1.47
CA ASN A 145 18.06 14.33 -0.29
C ASN A 145 16.97 13.24 -0.16
N GLU A 146 17.40 12.01 0.13
CA GLU A 146 16.52 10.84 0.23
C GLU A 146 15.29 11.06 1.16
N LYS A 147 15.48 11.78 2.28
CA LYS A 147 14.41 12.00 3.27
C LYS A 147 13.24 12.81 2.72
N ILE A 148 13.51 13.88 1.96
CA ILE A 148 12.43 14.68 1.37
C ILE A 148 11.78 13.94 0.20
N HIS A 149 12.53 13.10 -0.51
CA HIS A 149 11.97 12.32 -1.61
C HIS A 149 10.87 11.38 -1.15
N VAL A 150 11.04 10.71 -0.01
CA VAL A 150 10.02 9.86 0.62
C VAL A 150 8.76 10.66 0.96
N LEU A 151 8.90 11.86 1.56
CA LEU A 151 7.76 12.69 1.93
C LEU A 151 7.01 13.22 0.71
N ASN A 152 7.73 13.67 -0.32
CA ASN A 152 7.15 14.14 -1.58
C ASN A 152 6.35 13.02 -2.26
N LYS A 153 6.93 11.83 -2.44
CA LYS A 153 6.22 10.69 -3.05
C LYS A 153 4.97 10.33 -2.23
N ARG A 154 5.08 10.31 -0.89
CA ARG A 154 3.95 10.03 0.02
C ARG A 154 2.82 11.06 -0.10
N ALA A 155 3.13 12.34 -0.35
CA ALA A 155 2.15 13.40 -0.56
C ALA A 155 1.60 13.48 -1.99
N GLY A 156 1.94 12.53 -2.87
CA GLY A 156 1.44 12.46 -4.24
C GLY A 156 2.18 13.36 -5.24
N PHE A 157 3.42 13.78 -4.92
CA PHE A 157 4.29 14.45 -5.90
C PHE A 157 4.72 13.48 -7.00
N ARG A 158 4.62 13.94 -8.24
CA ARG A 158 5.04 13.21 -9.44
C ARG A 158 6.36 13.78 -9.94
N TYR A 159 7.41 12.97 -9.84
CA TYR A 159 8.75 13.29 -10.33
C TYR A 159 8.76 13.29 -11.85
N GLN A 160 9.45 14.25 -12.45
CA GLN A 160 9.52 14.42 -13.91
C GLN A 160 10.88 14.01 -14.45
N HIS A 161 11.89 14.84 -14.20
CA HIS A 161 13.27 14.65 -14.62
C HIS A 161 14.19 15.49 -13.71
N THR A 162 15.49 15.25 -13.80
CA THR A 162 16.50 16.04 -13.09
C THR A 162 16.84 17.32 -13.86
N ILE A 163 17.12 18.38 -13.12
CA ILE A 163 17.52 19.69 -13.63
C ILE A 163 18.85 20.10 -12.99
N ASP A 164 19.71 20.74 -13.78
CA ASP A 164 20.98 21.30 -13.29
C ASP A 164 20.80 22.79 -13.02
N MET A 165 20.82 23.18 -11.74
CA MET A 165 20.68 24.56 -11.30
C MET A 165 22.04 25.25 -11.06
N GLY A 166 23.13 24.64 -11.56
CA GLY A 166 24.52 25.11 -11.43
C GLY A 166 25.14 24.89 -10.06
N HIS A 167 24.38 25.08 -8.97
CA HIS A 167 24.81 24.84 -7.60
C HIS A 167 24.31 23.52 -7.01
N LYS A 168 23.34 22.87 -7.67
CA LYS A 168 22.82 21.55 -7.33
C LYS A 168 22.23 20.86 -8.55
N THR A 169 22.22 19.54 -8.54
CA THR A 169 21.34 18.74 -9.40
C THR A 169 20.09 18.40 -8.61
N ALA A 170 18.92 18.78 -9.12
CA ALA A 170 17.65 18.64 -8.41
C ALA A 170 16.63 17.82 -9.21
N TRP A 171 15.71 17.16 -8.53
CA TRP A 171 14.55 16.54 -9.17
C TRP A 171 13.41 17.54 -9.30
N LEU A 172 12.90 17.77 -10.51
CA LEU A 172 11.68 18.55 -10.69
C LEU A 172 10.45 17.66 -10.44
N ALA A 173 9.62 18.02 -9.46
CA ALA A 173 8.41 17.27 -9.13
C ALA A 173 7.19 18.18 -8.89
N PHE A 174 6.01 17.65 -9.21
CA PHE A 174 4.75 18.40 -9.15
C PHE A 174 3.69 17.69 -8.33
N CYS A 175 2.96 18.42 -7.51
CA CYS A 175 1.75 17.93 -6.84
C CYS A 175 0.56 18.84 -7.14
N GLN A 176 -0.52 18.27 -7.69
CA GLN A 176 -1.80 18.96 -7.84
C GLN A 176 -2.70 18.67 -6.64
N ARG A 177 -3.65 19.56 -6.33
CA ARG A 177 -4.61 19.38 -5.22
C ARG A 177 -5.26 18.00 -5.20
N LYS A 178 -5.70 17.51 -6.36
CA LYS A 178 -6.32 16.17 -6.49
C LYS A 178 -5.37 15.03 -6.13
N ASN A 179 -4.08 15.14 -6.47
CA ASN A 179 -3.09 14.12 -6.17
C ASN A 179 -2.84 14.06 -4.65
N TYR A 180 -2.76 15.22 -4.01
CA TYR A 180 -2.60 15.33 -2.57
C TYR A 180 -3.83 14.80 -1.81
N GLN A 181 -5.04 15.20 -2.22
CA GLN A 181 -6.29 14.68 -1.62
C GLN A 181 -6.41 13.17 -1.76
N HIS A 182 -6.07 12.63 -2.93
CA HIS A 182 -6.04 11.19 -3.15
C HIS A 182 -4.99 10.51 -2.25
N ALA A 183 -3.79 11.07 -2.12
CA ALA A 183 -2.78 10.54 -1.20
C ALA A 183 -3.24 10.52 0.27
N LEU A 184 -3.95 11.56 0.73
CA LEU A 184 -4.53 11.62 2.09
C LEU A 184 -5.66 10.60 2.30
N LEU A 185 -6.55 10.42 1.32
CA LEU A 185 -7.62 9.41 1.38
C LEU A 185 -7.04 7.99 1.43
N GLN A 186 -5.98 7.74 0.66
CA GLN A 186 -5.25 6.48 0.70
C GLN A 186 -4.61 6.26 2.07
N GLU A 187 -4.01 7.29 2.66
CA GLU A 187 -3.44 7.21 4.00
C GLU A 187 -4.50 6.90 5.07
N SER A 188 -5.67 7.53 5.02
CA SER A 188 -6.76 7.27 5.96
C SER A 188 -7.37 5.87 5.78
N GLN A 189 -7.44 5.36 4.55
CA GLN A 189 -7.84 3.98 4.27
C GLN A 189 -6.82 2.94 4.77
N THR A 190 -5.53 3.30 4.84
CA THR A 190 -4.49 2.42 5.41
C THR A 190 -4.36 2.51 6.92
N MET A 191 -4.95 3.53 7.56
CA MET A 191 -5.06 3.62 9.02
C MET A 191 -6.21 2.75 9.54
N ASN A 192 -6.11 1.45 9.29
CA ASN A 192 -6.74 0.49 10.19
C ASN A 192 -6.08 0.64 11.54
N THR A 193 -6.84 0.78 12.61
CA THR A 193 -6.30 0.78 13.96
C THR A 193 -5.55 -0.54 14.16
N PRO A 194 -4.20 -0.58 14.12
CA PRO A 194 -3.48 -1.85 14.13
C PRO A 194 -3.76 -2.61 15.43
N SER A 195 -4.11 -1.87 16.49
CA SER A 195 -4.42 -2.41 17.79
C SER A 195 -5.60 -3.37 17.81
N SER A 196 -6.68 -3.14 17.05
CA SER A 196 -7.90 -3.98 17.14
C SER A 196 -7.72 -5.34 16.47
N LEU A 197 -6.91 -5.40 15.41
CA LEU A 197 -6.54 -6.66 14.76
C LEU A 197 -5.53 -7.43 15.61
N MET A 198 -4.52 -6.76 16.17
CA MET A 198 -3.50 -7.39 17.00
C MET A 198 -3.98 -7.93 18.34
N ASN A 199 -5.00 -7.32 18.95
CA ASN A 199 -5.56 -7.80 20.23
C ASN A 199 -6.88 -8.58 20.07
N GLY A 200 -7.31 -8.84 18.83
CA GLY A 200 -8.51 -9.61 18.54
C GLY A 200 -9.85 -8.91 18.79
N THR A 201 -9.87 -7.64 19.17
CA THR A 201 -11.13 -6.93 19.47
C THR A 201 -12.02 -6.71 18.23
N HIS A 202 -11.44 -6.80 17.02
CA HIS A 202 -12.20 -6.83 15.77
C HIS A 202 -13.11 -8.08 15.63
N LEU A 203 -12.83 -9.19 16.31
CA LEU A 203 -13.58 -10.45 16.18
C LEU A 203 -14.84 -10.51 17.05
N THR A 204 -15.50 -9.38 17.31
CA THR A 204 -16.61 -9.31 18.28
C THR A 204 -17.95 -8.90 17.67
N GLY A 205 -19.03 -9.39 18.30
CA GLY A 205 -20.40 -8.90 18.12
C GLY A 205 -21.00 -9.14 16.74
N ASP A 206 -21.70 -8.11 16.24
CA ASP A 206 -22.59 -8.18 15.08
C ASP A 206 -21.85 -8.48 13.77
N HIS A 207 -20.61 -8.00 13.60
CA HIS A 207 -19.83 -8.26 12.39
C HIS A 207 -19.45 -9.73 12.22
N TRP A 208 -19.12 -10.44 13.30
CA TRP A 208 -18.82 -11.87 13.23
C TRP A 208 -20.08 -12.68 12.87
N ALA A 209 -21.22 -12.34 13.46
CA ALA A 209 -22.50 -12.96 13.13
C ALA A 209 -22.90 -12.69 11.67
N GLN A 210 -22.69 -11.47 11.18
CA GLN A 210 -22.94 -11.11 9.78
C GLN A 210 -22.01 -11.87 8.83
N ALA A 211 -20.71 -11.96 9.11
CA ALA A 211 -19.76 -12.72 8.30
C ALA A 211 -20.17 -14.21 8.20
N ASN A 212 -20.57 -14.84 9.31
CA ASN A 212 -21.05 -16.22 9.32
C ASN A 212 -22.33 -16.39 8.50
N ARG A 213 -23.31 -15.48 8.67
CA ARG A 213 -24.55 -15.49 7.88
C ARG A 213 -24.26 -15.43 6.38
N MET A 214 -23.41 -14.50 5.96
CA MET A 214 -23.06 -14.31 4.55
C MET A 214 -22.32 -15.52 3.98
N LEU A 215 -21.38 -16.10 4.75
CA LEU A 215 -20.61 -17.26 4.30
C LEU A 215 -21.46 -18.53 4.21
N ILE A 216 -22.36 -18.78 5.17
CA ILE A 216 -23.29 -19.92 5.10
C ILE A 216 -24.28 -19.72 3.96
N ARG A 217 -24.78 -18.49 3.74
CA ARG A 217 -25.63 -18.17 2.58
C ARG A 217 -24.93 -18.57 1.29
N LYS A 218 -23.67 -18.18 1.11
CA LYS A 218 -22.85 -18.56 -0.04
C LYS A 218 -22.64 -20.07 -0.12
N ALA A 219 -22.28 -20.71 0.99
CA ALA A 219 -22.06 -22.15 1.03
C ALA A 219 -23.29 -22.95 0.62
N ILE A 220 -24.48 -22.58 1.12
CA ILE A 220 -25.72 -23.25 0.73
C ILE A 220 -26.01 -23.03 -0.76
N ALA A 221 -25.86 -21.81 -1.26
CA ALA A 221 -26.11 -21.50 -2.66
C ALA A 221 -25.18 -22.29 -3.61
N GLU A 222 -23.87 -22.23 -3.37
CA GLU A 222 -22.86 -22.84 -4.23
C GLU A 222 -22.84 -24.36 -4.10
N PHE A 223 -22.98 -24.93 -2.90
CA PHE A 223 -23.07 -26.39 -2.74
C PHE A 223 -24.37 -26.97 -3.31
N ALA A 224 -25.48 -26.22 -3.28
CA ALA A 224 -26.73 -26.64 -3.93
C ALA A 224 -26.62 -26.55 -5.47
N HIS A 225 -25.94 -25.52 -5.98
CA HIS A 225 -25.58 -25.40 -7.40
C HIS A 225 -24.74 -26.61 -7.86
N GLU A 226 -23.72 -26.97 -7.09
CA GLU A 226 -22.82 -28.11 -7.37
C GLU A 226 -23.43 -29.50 -7.04
N LYS A 227 -24.69 -29.55 -6.57
CA LYS A 227 -25.39 -30.80 -6.19
C LYS A 227 -24.76 -31.58 -5.05
N ILE A 228 -23.93 -30.92 -4.24
CA ILE A 228 -23.37 -31.48 -3.01
C ILE A 228 -24.47 -31.63 -1.95
N ILE A 229 -25.33 -30.61 -1.83
CA ILE A 229 -26.49 -30.61 -0.94
C ILE A 229 -27.78 -30.38 -1.72
N THR A 230 -28.92 -30.77 -1.16
CA THR A 230 -30.22 -30.62 -1.82
C THR A 230 -31.26 -29.99 -0.89
N PRO A 231 -31.43 -28.66 -0.91
CA PRO A 231 -32.51 -27.98 -0.20
C PRO A 231 -33.89 -28.43 -0.70
N GLN A 232 -34.84 -28.62 0.22
CA GLN A 232 -36.22 -29.00 -0.07
C GLN A 232 -37.13 -27.78 0.01
N GLU A 233 -38.04 -27.63 -0.94
CA GLU A 233 -39.01 -26.53 -0.93
C GLU A 233 -40.10 -26.78 0.13
N SER A 234 -40.34 -25.79 0.98
CA SER A 234 -41.38 -25.81 2.03
C SER A 234 -42.61 -24.96 1.66
N GLY A 235 -42.63 -24.40 0.45
CA GLY A 235 -43.71 -23.59 -0.12
C GLY A 235 -43.40 -22.09 -0.19
N ASN A 236 -44.04 -21.37 -1.13
CA ASN A 236 -43.94 -19.92 -1.32
C ASN A 236 -42.49 -19.39 -1.43
N GLY A 237 -41.60 -20.12 -2.13
CA GLY A 237 -40.19 -19.73 -2.29
C GLY A 237 -39.34 -19.86 -1.01
N SER A 238 -39.86 -20.54 0.01
CA SER A 238 -39.12 -20.91 1.22
C SER A 238 -38.57 -22.34 1.08
N TYR A 239 -37.36 -22.54 1.60
CA TYR A 239 -36.62 -23.79 1.52
C TYR A 239 -36.11 -24.20 2.90
N GLN A 240 -35.94 -25.51 3.06
CA GLN A 240 -35.37 -26.14 4.24
C GLN A 240 -34.22 -27.06 3.82
N LEU A 241 -33.14 -27.05 4.60
CA LEU A 241 -32.03 -27.97 4.49
C LEU A 241 -31.84 -28.66 5.84
N ALA A 242 -32.19 -29.94 5.92
CA ALA A 242 -32.05 -30.74 7.13
C ALA A 242 -30.58 -31.11 7.37
N VAL A 243 -30.13 -31.07 8.63
CA VAL A 243 -28.78 -31.51 9.00
C VAL A 243 -28.74 -33.04 9.04
N PRO A 244 -27.84 -33.70 8.29
CA PRO A 244 -27.74 -35.16 8.30
C PRO A 244 -27.48 -35.71 9.71
N GLY A 245 -28.30 -36.68 10.15
CA GLY A 245 -28.11 -37.35 11.44
C GLY A 245 -28.45 -36.50 12.69
N GLY A 246 -29.14 -35.36 12.52
CA GLY A 246 -29.59 -34.51 13.63
C GLY A 246 -31.00 -33.97 13.44
N GLU A 247 -31.51 -33.24 14.45
CA GLU A 247 -32.84 -32.59 14.45
C GLU A 247 -32.78 -31.12 14.00
N ALA A 248 -31.58 -30.60 13.76
CA ALA A 248 -31.38 -29.23 13.30
C ALA A 248 -31.69 -29.09 11.80
N SER A 249 -32.18 -27.92 11.40
CA SER A 249 -32.36 -27.58 9.99
C SER A 249 -32.13 -26.10 9.73
N TYR A 250 -31.69 -25.79 8.52
CA TYR A 250 -31.54 -24.43 8.01
C TYR A 250 -32.76 -24.05 7.19
N HIS A 251 -33.30 -22.86 7.41
CA HIS A 251 -34.46 -22.32 6.69
C HIS A 251 -34.08 -21.00 6.03
N PHE A 252 -34.53 -20.79 4.80
CA PHE A 252 -34.24 -19.57 4.04
C PHE A 252 -35.23 -19.39 2.89
N ARG A 253 -35.30 -18.18 2.35
CA ARG A 253 -36.01 -17.86 1.10
C ARG A 253 -35.00 -17.76 -0.03
N ALA A 254 -35.36 -18.27 -1.20
CA ALA A 254 -34.49 -18.23 -2.37
C ALA A 254 -35.28 -18.10 -3.67
N SER A 255 -34.67 -17.45 -4.65
CA SER A 255 -35.10 -17.50 -6.05
C SER A 255 -34.15 -18.41 -6.82
N ARG A 256 -34.70 -19.36 -7.59
CA ARG A 256 -33.91 -20.18 -8.52
C ARG A 256 -33.85 -19.49 -9.87
N LEU A 257 -32.63 -19.21 -10.33
CA LEU A 257 -32.37 -18.49 -11.57
C LEU A 257 -31.76 -19.42 -12.64
N ALA A 258 -31.35 -18.83 -13.76
CA ALA A 258 -30.63 -19.53 -14.82
C ALA A 258 -29.36 -20.21 -14.27
N LEU A 259 -28.87 -21.22 -14.98
CA LEU A 259 -27.68 -22.01 -14.60
C LEU A 259 -27.80 -22.66 -13.22
N ASP A 260 -29.03 -22.91 -12.75
CA ASP A 260 -29.28 -23.46 -11.41
C ASP A 260 -28.64 -22.65 -10.28
N HIS A 261 -28.66 -21.32 -10.45
CA HIS A 261 -28.20 -20.37 -9.44
C HIS A 261 -29.24 -20.22 -8.33
N TRP A 262 -28.76 -20.23 -7.09
CA TRP A 262 -29.57 -20.07 -5.88
C TRP A 262 -29.37 -18.67 -5.30
N GLU A 263 -30.28 -17.74 -5.61
CA GLU A 263 -30.26 -16.41 -5.04
C GLU A 263 -30.96 -16.42 -3.68
N ILE A 264 -30.19 -16.65 -2.62
CA ILE A 264 -30.67 -16.76 -1.24
C ILE A 264 -30.69 -15.39 -0.56
N ASP A 265 -31.84 -15.03 0.02
CA ASP A 265 -32.00 -13.87 0.89
C ASP A 265 -31.31 -14.11 2.24
N ALA A 266 -30.18 -13.44 2.48
CA ALA A 266 -29.33 -13.63 3.65
C ALA A 266 -30.06 -13.36 4.98
N ASP A 267 -31.00 -12.40 5.02
CA ASP A 267 -31.73 -12.03 6.25
C ASP A 267 -32.80 -13.05 6.63
N SER A 268 -33.25 -13.84 5.64
CA SER A 268 -34.17 -14.94 5.85
C SER A 268 -33.51 -16.19 6.45
N LEU A 269 -32.18 -16.32 6.33
CA LEU A 269 -31.43 -17.49 6.75
C LEU A 269 -31.50 -17.67 8.28
N ARG A 270 -31.99 -18.82 8.72
CA ARG A 270 -32.07 -19.19 10.14
C ARG A 270 -31.70 -20.65 10.30
N LYS A 271 -31.20 -20.99 11.48
CA LYS A 271 -31.00 -22.37 11.89
C LYS A 271 -31.91 -22.65 13.07
N GLN A 272 -32.65 -23.75 13.03
CA GLN A 272 -33.54 -24.16 14.10
C GLN A 272 -33.31 -25.60 14.51
N GLU A 273 -33.47 -25.89 15.78
CA GLU A 273 -33.51 -27.25 16.33
C GLU A 273 -34.65 -27.32 17.35
N ASN A 274 -35.58 -28.26 17.17
CA ASN A 274 -36.75 -28.42 18.04
C ASN A 274 -37.55 -27.10 18.26
N GLY A 275 -37.68 -26.28 17.21
CA GLY A 275 -38.39 -25.00 17.24
C GLY A 275 -37.65 -23.85 17.92
N ARG A 276 -36.36 -24.02 18.27
CA ARG A 276 -35.51 -22.97 18.85
C ARG A 276 -34.49 -22.48 17.83
N ASP A 277 -34.37 -21.16 17.71
CA ASP A 277 -33.33 -20.54 16.87
C ASP A 277 -31.94 -20.80 17.47
N LEU A 278 -31.02 -21.25 16.62
CA LEU A 278 -29.61 -21.44 16.92
C LEU A 278 -28.76 -20.39 16.20
N PRO A 279 -27.60 -20.01 16.75
CA PRO A 279 -26.67 -19.13 16.05
C PRO A 279 -26.17 -19.78 14.75
N LEU A 280 -25.99 -18.95 13.74
CA LEU A 280 -25.36 -19.32 12.48
C LEU A 280 -23.85 -19.36 12.67
N ASP A 281 -23.27 -20.54 12.45
CA ASP A 281 -21.83 -20.80 12.59
C ASP A 281 -21.36 -21.59 11.36
N ALA A 282 -20.48 -20.98 10.57
CA ALA A 282 -20.02 -21.54 9.30
C ALA A 282 -19.09 -22.74 9.49
N LEU A 283 -18.29 -22.77 10.56
CA LEU A 283 -17.46 -23.94 10.87
C LEU A 283 -18.33 -25.13 11.26
N LYS A 284 -19.36 -24.88 12.08
CA LYS A 284 -20.33 -25.91 12.46
C LYS A 284 -21.09 -26.42 11.23
N PHE A 285 -21.48 -25.54 10.31
CA PHE A 285 -22.10 -25.93 9.04
C PHE A 285 -21.21 -26.89 8.23
N ILE A 286 -19.93 -26.59 8.06
CA ILE A 286 -19.02 -27.49 7.34
C ILE A 286 -18.91 -28.85 8.02
N VAL A 287 -18.85 -28.91 9.35
CA VAL A 287 -18.80 -30.18 10.10
C VAL A 287 -20.11 -30.97 9.94
N GLU A 288 -21.25 -30.30 10.04
CA GLU A 288 -22.59 -30.91 9.93
C GLU A 288 -22.83 -31.55 8.56
N PHE A 289 -22.34 -30.91 7.50
CA PHE A 289 -22.53 -31.36 6.12
C PHE A 289 -21.31 -32.11 5.55
N ASN A 290 -20.27 -32.39 6.35
CA ASN A 290 -19.03 -32.99 5.83
C ASN A 290 -19.23 -34.36 5.18
N GLY A 291 -20.22 -35.13 5.62
CA GLY A 291 -20.57 -36.42 5.02
C GLY A 291 -21.00 -36.29 3.55
N GLU A 292 -21.64 -35.17 3.20
CA GLU A 292 -22.06 -34.85 1.82
C GLU A 292 -20.96 -34.09 1.06
N ILE A 293 -20.28 -33.13 1.71
CA ILE A 293 -19.18 -32.35 1.10
C ILE A 293 -17.99 -33.27 0.74
N GLY A 294 -17.72 -34.30 1.54
CA GLY A 294 -16.69 -35.28 1.24
C GLY A 294 -15.25 -34.82 1.55
N ILE A 295 -15.06 -33.90 2.50
CA ILE A 295 -13.70 -33.51 2.92
C ILE A 295 -13.12 -34.62 3.79
N THR A 296 -11.97 -35.13 3.39
CA THR A 296 -11.28 -36.19 4.14
C THR A 296 -10.87 -35.70 5.53
N GLN A 297 -10.84 -36.63 6.50
CA GLN A 297 -10.45 -36.30 7.89
C GLN A 297 -9.04 -35.68 7.98
N ALA A 298 -8.14 -36.03 7.06
CA ALA A 298 -6.77 -35.51 7.02
C ALA A 298 -6.71 -34.02 6.60
N LEU A 299 -7.69 -33.53 5.85
CA LEU A 299 -7.71 -32.17 5.30
C LEU A 299 -8.77 -31.27 5.95
N LEU A 300 -9.71 -31.83 6.71
CA LEU A 300 -10.81 -31.09 7.32
C LEU A 300 -10.30 -29.94 8.19
N ALA A 301 -9.25 -30.17 8.99
CA ALA A 301 -8.67 -29.12 9.84
C ALA A 301 -8.12 -27.94 9.02
N THR A 302 -7.40 -28.22 7.93
CA THR A 302 -6.87 -27.19 7.03
C THR A 302 -8.00 -26.41 6.36
N TYR A 303 -9.04 -27.10 5.88
CA TYR A 303 -10.20 -26.42 5.28
C TYR A 303 -10.95 -25.55 6.29
N MET A 304 -11.10 -26.00 7.55
CA MET A 304 -11.68 -25.20 8.64
C MET A 304 -10.84 -23.96 8.96
N GLU A 305 -9.52 -24.04 8.84
CA GLU A 305 -8.62 -22.89 8.96
C GLU A 305 -8.86 -21.88 7.82
N GLU A 306 -8.99 -22.35 6.57
CA GLU A 306 -9.31 -21.49 5.41
C GLU A 306 -10.68 -20.80 5.57
N ILE A 307 -11.68 -21.49 6.11
CA ILE A 307 -13.00 -20.92 6.42
C ILE A 307 -12.88 -19.84 7.51
N SER A 308 -12.12 -20.12 8.58
CA SER A 308 -11.92 -19.16 9.66
C SER A 308 -11.20 -17.90 9.18
N SER A 309 -10.15 -18.06 8.37
CA SER A 309 -9.43 -16.93 7.78
C SER A 309 -10.30 -16.13 6.81
N THR A 310 -11.15 -16.81 6.02
CA THR A 310 -12.16 -16.17 5.16
C THR A 310 -13.14 -15.31 5.98
N LEU A 311 -13.61 -15.82 7.13
CA LEU A 311 -14.45 -15.06 8.05
C LEU A 311 -13.73 -13.86 8.65
N CYS A 312 -12.48 -14.02 9.09
CA CYS A 312 -11.65 -12.91 9.60
C CYS A 312 -11.48 -11.81 8.55
N SER A 313 -11.19 -12.19 7.29
CA SER A 313 -11.14 -11.26 6.16
C SER A 313 -12.47 -10.53 5.95
N SER A 314 -13.59 -11.26 6.00
CA SER A 314 -14.93 -10.66 5.89
C SER A 314 -15.18 -9.64 6.99
N VAL A 315 -14.86 -9.96 8.25
CA VAL A 315 -15.03 -9.04 9.40
C VAL A 315 -14.20 -7.79 9.22
N TYR A 316 -12.94 -7.93 8.80
CA TYR A 316 -12.08 -6.80 8.50
C TYR A 316 -12.70 -5.87 7.44
N LYS A 317 -13.26 -6.43 6.36
CA LYS A 317 -13.89 -5.65 5.29
C LYS A 317 -15.20 -4.98 5.72
N LEU A 318 -15.95 -5.58 6.65
CA LEU A 318 -17.16 -4.98 7.23
C LEU A 318 -16.84 -3.80 8.15
N GLN A 319 -15.70 -3.84 8.84
CA GLN A 319 -15.27 -2.76 9.74
C GLN A 319 -14.54 -1.62 9.04
N LYS A 320 -13.88 -1.94 7.92
CA LYS A 320 -13.31 -0.93 7.03
C LYS A 320 -14.45 -0.04 6.54
N ASN A 321 -14.24 1.28 6.56
CA ASN A 321 -15.17 2.24 5.97
C ASN A 321 -15.10 2.17 4.43
N ASN A 322 -15.58 1.05 3.89
CA ASN A 322 -15.44 0.72 2.49
C ASN A 322 -16.39 1.58 1.65
N PRO A 323 -15.95 2.11 0.49
CA PRO A 323 -16.83 2.88 -0.37
C PRO A 323 -18.01 2.02 -0.82
N ASP A 324 -19.22 2.60 -0.78
CA ASP A 324 -20.40 1.96 -1.35
C ASP A 324 -20.36 1.97 -2.89
N SER A 325 -21.31 1.26 -3.51
CA SER A 325 -21.37 1.17 -4.97
C SER A 325 -21.48 2.54 -5.66
N GLN A 326 -22.15 3.52 -5.04
CA GLN A 326 -22.33 4.85 -5.63
C GLN A 326 -21.01 5.64 -5.62
N ALA A 327 -20.23 5.54 -4.55
CA ALA A 327 -18.89 6.11 -4.46
C ALA A 327 -17.92 5.42 -5.42
N LEU A 328 -18.05 4.11 -5.63
CA LEU A 328 -17.16 3.36 -6.53
C LEU A 328 -17.33 3.71 -8.02
N VAL A 329 -18.48 4.24 -8.44
CA VAL A 329 -18.69 4.69 -9.84
C VAL A 329 -17.70 5.77 -10.27
N SER A 330 -17.28 6.64 -9.34
CA SER A 330 -16.35 7.74 -9.61
C SER A 330 -14.97 7.56 -8.97
N ALA A 331 -14.72 6.40 -8.35
CA ALA A 331 -13.45 6.09 -7.71
C ALA A 331 -12.35 5.81 -8.74
N ASP A 332 -11.09 6.01 -8.34
CA ASP A 332 -9.95 5.60 -9.15
C ASP A 332 -9.78 4.07 -9.15
N PHE A 333 -8.96 3.58 -10.09
CA PHE A 333 -8.72 2.17 -10.30
C PHE A 333 -8.24 1.42 -9.04
N GLN A 334 -7.32 1.99 -8.26
CA GLN A 334 -6.76 1.29 -7.10
C GLN A 334 -7.68 1.34 -5.87
N THR A 335 -8.52 2.37 -5.78
CA THR A 335 -9.61 2.42 -4.80
C THR A 335 -10.64 1.33 -5.09
N VAL A 336 -11.04 1.14 -6.36
CA VAL A 336 -11.94 0.03 -6.75
C VAL A 336 -11.31 -1.32 -6.42
N GLU A 337 -10.05 -1.54 -6.80
CA GLU A 337 -9.32 -2.80 -6.55
C GLU A 337 -9.33 -3.19 -5.06
N ALA A 338 -9.01 -2.25 -4.17
CA ALA A 338 -8.95 -2.45 -2.72
C ALA A 338 -10.31 -2.51 -2.02
N ALA A 339 -11.39 -2.07 -2.69
CA ALA A 339 -12.73 -2.04 -2.13
C ALA A 339 -13.53 -3.32 -2.41
N MET A 340 -13.00 -4.23 -3.23
CA MET A 340 -13.69 -5.47 -3.56
C MET A 340 -13.85 -6.36 -2.32
N THR A 341 -15.08 -6.87 -2.12
CA THR A 341 -15.45 -7.56 -0.88
C THR A 341 -15.61 -9.06 -1.02
N GLU A 342 -16.08 -9.55 -2.17
CA GLU A 342 -16.48 -10.95 -2.32
C GLU A 342 -15.29 -11.90 -2.50
N GLY A 343 -14.30 -11.52 -3.31
CA GLY A 343 -13.29 -12.46 -3.82
C GLY A 343 -13.85 -13.32 -4.97
N HIS A 344 -13.40 -14.57 -5.10
CA HIS A 344 -13.97 -15.47 -6.12
C HIS A 344 -15.44 -15.79 -5.78
N PRO A 345 -16.38 -15.68 -6.75
CA PRO A 345 -17.80 -15.81 -6.46
C PRO A 345 -18.24 -17.25 -6.13
N CYS A 346 -17.60 -18.28 -6.69
CA CYS A 346 -18.00 -19.68 -6.45
C CYS A 346 -17.36 -20.31 -5.19
N PHE A 347 -16.03 -20.23 -5.04
CA PHE A 347 -15.36 -20.83 -3.89
C PHE A 347 -15.86 -20.24 -2.55
N VAL A 348 -16.26 -21.12 -1.64
CA VAL A 348 -16.71 -20.74 -0.28
C VAL A 348 -15.50 -20.29 0.55
N ALA A 349 -14.48 -21.14 0.68
CA ALA A 349 -13.21 -20.81 1.32
C ALA A 349 -12.28 -20.07 0.34
N ASN A 350 -12.62 -18.82 0.00
CA ASN A 350 -11.93 -18.06 -1.04
C ASN A 350 -10.83 -17.11 -0.53
N ASN A 351 -10.81 -16.85 0.78
CA ASN A 351 -9.97 -15.84 1.38
C ASN A 351 -9.10 -16.43 2.50
N GLY A 352 -8.55 -17.63 2.26
CA GLY A 352 -7.79 -18.40 3.24
C GLY A 352 -6.43 -17.81 3.64
N ARG A 353 -5.58 -17.41 2.69
CA ARG A 353 -4.23 -16.82 2.92
C ARG A 353 -3.43 -17.49 4.05
N ILE A 354 -3.42 -18.82 4.06
CA ILE A 354 -2.80 -19.59 5.14
C ILE A 354 -1.29 -19.29 5.19
N GLY A 355 -0.81 -18.83 6.34
CA GLY A 355 0.58 -18.40 6.54
C GLY A 355 0.75 -16.89 6.73
N PHE A 356 -0.26 -16.07 6.47
CA PHE A 356 -0.30 -14.71 7.01
C PHE A 356 -0.78 -14.74 8.46
N ASP A 357 0.03 -14.19 9.36
CA ASP A 357 -0.46 -13.79 10.67
C ASP A 357 -1.25 -12.47 10.58
N ALA A 358 -1.69 -11.93 11.73
CA ALA A 358 -2.44 -10.68 11.77
C ALA A 358 -1.64 -9.47 11.26
N HIS A 359 -0.32 -9.43 11.48
CA HIS A 359 0.56 -8.36 10.99
C HIS A 359 0.71 -8.45 9.48
N ASP A 360 0.97 -9.66 8.98
CA ASP A 360 1.09 -9.94 7.57
C ASP A 360 -0.21 -9.61 6.82
N TYR A 361 -1.36 -9.96 7.39
CA TYR A 361 -2.65 -9.64 6.80
C TYR A 361 -2.83 -8.14 6.62
N LEU A 362 -2.56 -7.34 7.65
CA LEU A 362 -2.65 -5.87 7.55
C LEU A 362 -1.63 -5.28 6.57
N ALA A 363 -0.46 -5.90 6.44
CA ALA A 363 0.61 -5.42 5.57
C ALA A 363 0.42 -5.80 4.10
N TYR A 364 -0.17 -6.96 3.81
CA TYR A 364 -0.09 -7.59 2.50
C TYR A 364 -1.44 -7.99 1.89
N ALA A 365 -2.54 -8.00 2.67
CA ALA A 365 -3.85 -8.30 2.11
C ALA A 365 -4.32 -7.16 1.18
N PRO A 366 -4.86 -7.45 -0.02
CA PRO A 366 -5.29 -6.43 -0.98
C PRO A 366 -6.39 -5.52 -0.42
N GLU A 367 -7.31 -6.06 0.37
CA GLU A 367 -8.36 -5.29 1.03
C GLU A 367 -7.81 -4.32 2.10
N ALA A 368 -6.56 -4.51 2.56
CA ALA A 368 -5.89 -3.55 3.44
C ALA A 368 -5.28 -2.37 2.70
N ALA A 369 -4.97 -2.53 1.40
CA ALA A 369 -4.36 -1.50 0.57
C ALA A 369 -3.10 -0.85 1.17
N ALA A 370 -2.43 -1.55 2.09
CA ALA A 370 -1.22 -1.07 2.73
C ALA A 370 -0.10 -0.93 1.70
N PRO A 371 0.73 0.13 1.78
CA PRO A 371 1.86 0.28 0.89
C PRO A 371 2.89 -0.83 1.17
N VAL A 372 3.23 -1.60 0.13
CA VAL A 372 4.25 -2.63 0.17
C VAL A 372 5.48 -2.14 -0.57
N HIS A 373 6.63 -2.17 0.09
CA HIS A 373 7.91 -1.93 -0.55
C HIS A 373 8.60 -3.26 -0.82
N LEU A 374 8.90 -3.54 -2.09
CA LEU A 374 9.49 -4.81 -2.50
C LEU A 374 10.96 -4.89 -2.04
N ILE A 375 11.39 -6.10 -1.68
CA ILE A 375 12.79 -6.40 -1.43
C ILE A 375 13.50 -6.60 -2.76
N TRP A 376 14.73 -6.12 -2.88
CA TRP A 376 15.58 -6.38 -4.04
C TRP A 376 16.74 -7.28 -3.65
N VAL A 377 16.99 -8.28 -4.51
CA VAL A 377 18.13 -9.18 -4.40
C VAL A 377 18.88 -9.24 -5.72
N ALA A 378 20.19 -9.46 -5.65
CA ALA A 378 20.98 -9.91 -6.79
C ALA A 378 21.05 -11.43 -6.76
N VAL A 379 20.74 -12.09 -7.87
CA VAL A 379 20.81 -13.55 -8.00
C VAL A 379 21.82 -13.93 -9.08
N HIS A 380 22.71 -14.87 -8.77
CA HIS A 380 23.75 -15.30 -9.67
C HIS A 380 23.15 -16.01 -10.91
N ARG A 381 23.64 -15.68 -12.11
CA ARG A 381 23.15 -16.16 -13.42
C ARG A 381 23.17 -17.67 -13.59
N ARG A 382 24.05 -18.37 -12.88
CA ARG A 382 24.06 -19.85 -12.80
C ARG A 382 22.71 -20.43 -12.35
N ASN A 383 21.96 -19.72 -11.50
CA ASN A 383 20.67 -20.16 -10.93
C ASN A 383 19.48 -19.33 -11.46
N ALA A 384 19.75 -18.21 -12.14
CA ALA A 384 18.73 -17.25 -12.51
C ALA A 384 18.77 -16.91 -14.01
N HIS A 385 17.58 -16.83 -14.60
CA HIS A 385 17.41 -16.56 -16.02
C HIS A 385 16.45 -15.38 -16.23
N PHE A 386 16.83 -14.49 -17.15
CA PHE A 386 16.03 -13.35 -17.56
C PHE A 386 15.47 -13.58 -18.97
N SER A 387 14.20 -13.26 -19.16
CA SER A 387 13.51 -13.33 -20.44
C SER A 387 12.66 -12.07 -20.62
N SER A 388 12.59 -11.54 -21.83
CA SER A 388 11.85 -10.32 -22.15
C SER A 388 11.36 -10.31 -23.59
N LEU A 389 10.57 -9.29 -23.94
CA LEU A 389 10.25 -8.96 -25.34
C LEU A 389 11.53 -8.62 -26.11
N SER A 390 11.54 -8.90 -27.42
CA SER A 390 12.70 -8.66 -28.30
C SER A 390 13.21 -7.22 -28.25
N GLU A 391 12.31 -6.26 -28.05
CA GLU A 391 12.60 -4.81 -28.02
C GLU A 391 12.94 -4.28 -26.61
N LEU A 392 12.89 -5.11 -25.57
CA LEU A 392 13.14 -4.69 -24.19
C LEU A 392 14.36 -5.41 -23.61
N SER A 393 15.49 -4.70 -23.54
CA SER A 393 16.70 -5.24 -22.90
C SER A 393 16.58 -5.26 -21.37
N TYR A 394 17.42 -6.07 -20.73
CA TYR A 394 17.51 -6.12 -19.27
C TYR A 394 17.91 -4.77 -18.68
N GLU A 395 18.92 -4.12 -19.28
CA GLU A 395 19.45 -2.82 -18.85
C GLU A 395 18.38 -1.73 -18.94
N GLN A 396 17.61 -1.72 -20.04
CA GLN A 396 16.52 -0.77 -20.20
C GLN A 396 15.42 -0.99 -19.16
N LEU A 397 15.00 -2.25 -18.94
CA LEU A 397 13.99 -2.57 -17.92
C LEU A 397 14.44 -2.12 -16.52
N MET A 398 15.68 -2.43 -16.14
CA MET A 398 16.21 -2.06 -14.83
C MET A 398 16.30 -0.54 -14.66
N ARG A 399 16.72 0.19 -15.70
CA ARG A 399 16.77 1.66 -15.66
C ARG A 399 15.38 2.28 -15.56
N ASP A 400 14.41 1.81 -16.34
CA ASP A 400 13.02 2.29 -16.31
C ASP A 400 12.38 2.08 -14.92
N GLU A 401 12.62 0.92 -14.31
CA GLU A 401 11.94 0.53 -13.07
C GLU A 401 12.65 1.04 -11.81
N LEU A 402 13.98 1.10 -11.77
CA LEU A 402 14.74 1.48 -10.56
C LEU A 402 15.40 2.86 -10.66
N GLY A 403 15.70 3.34 -11.87
CA GLY A 403 16.50 4.54 -12.11
C GLY A 403 17.99 4.33 -11.87
N ASP A 404 18.82 5.18 -12.48
CA ASP A 404 20.28 5.01 -12.47
C ASP A 404 20.88 5.09 -11.06
N THR A 405 20.37 5.97 -10.18
CA THR A 405 20.86 6.12 -8.81
C THR A 405 20.76 4.82 -8.00
N THR A 406 19.60 4.16 -8.03
CA THR A 406 19.39 2.89 -7.31
C THR A 406 20.26 1.77 -7.89
N LEU A 407 20.42 1.75 -9.22
CA LEU A 407 21.27 0.76 -9.89
C LEU A 407 22.74 0.93 -9.53
N GLU A 408 23.24 2.17 -9.47
CA GLU A 408 24.60 2.48 -9.01
C GLU A 408 24.81 2.05 -7.55
N GLN A 409 23.84 2.30 -6.68
CA GLN A 409 23.89 1.86 -5.28
C GLN A 409 23.95 0.34 -5.16
N PHE A 410 23.09 -0.40 -5.87
CA PHE A 410 23.10 -1.87 -5.86
C PHE A 410 24.38 -2.44 -6.45
N THR A 411 24.89 -1.83 -7.53
CA THR A 411 26.17 -2.18 -8.14
C THR A 411 27.32 -2.00 -7.15
N ALA A 412 27.38 -0.86 -6.45
CA ALA A 412 28.39 -0.59 -5.44
C ALA A 412 28.34 -1.61 -4.28
N GLN A 413 27.16 -2.05 -3.86
CA GLN A 413 27.02 -3.08 -2.83
C GLN A 413 27.64 -4.42 -3.25
N LEU A 414 27.47 -4.83 -4.52
CA LEU A 414 28.09 -6.06 -5.05
C LEU A 414 29.61 -5.92 -5.16
N VAL A 415 30.10 -4.80 -5.70
CA VAL A 415 31.54 -4.51 -5.82
C VAL A 415 32.21 -4.49 -4.44
N ASN A 416 31.59 -3.88 -3.44
CA ASN A 416 32.10 -3.84 -2.06
C ASN A 416 32.19 -5.23 -1.41
N LYS A 417 31.45 -6.22 -1.93
CA LYS A 417 31.53 -7.63 -1.51
C LYS A 417 32.52 -8.44 -2.34
N GLY A 418 33.21 -7.82 -3.31
CA GLY A 418 34.15 -8.49 -4.22
C GLY A 418 33.48 -9.37 -5.26
N LEU A 419 32.22 -9.09 -5.59
CA LEU A 419 31.41 -9.88 -6.54
C LEU A 419 31.41 -9.24 -7.92
N ALA A 420 31.50 -10.06 -8.98
CA ALA A 420 31.45 -9.62 -10.36
C ALA A 420 30.00 -9.29 -10.76
N VAL A 421 29.70 -8.01 -10.96
CA VAL A 421 28.32 -7.50 -11.15
C VAL A 421 27.63 -8.15 -12.35
N GLU A 422 28.39 -8.38 -13.42
CA GLU A 422 27.95 -9.02 -14.66
C GLU A 422 27.44 -10.46 -14.46
N GLU A 423 27.84 -11.14 -13.37
CA GLU A 423 27.38 -12.49 -13.04
C GLU A 423 26.03 -12.52 -12.35
N TYR A 424 25.43 -11.36 -12.04
CA TYR A 424 24.17 -11.26 -11.30
C TYR A 424 23.04 -10.63 -12.13
N ILE A 425 21.81 -10.97 -11.76
CA ILE A 425 20.59 -10.28 -12.18
C ILE A 425 19.82 -9.78 -10.96
N LEU A 426 19.20 -8.62 -11.08
CA LEU A 426 18.37 -8.03 -10.03
C LEU A 426 16.97 -8.62 -10.09
N MET A 427 16.41 -8.93 -8.92
CA MET A 427 15.09 -9.54 -8.82
C MET A 427 14.31 -8.94 -7.64
N PRO A 428 13.08 -8.45 -7.87
CA PRO A 428 12.18 -8.04 -6.80
C PRO A 428 11.58 -9.27 -6.11
N VAL A 429 11.43 -9.19 -4.80
CA VAL A 429 10.95 -10.25 -3.91
C VAL A 429 9.90 -9.67 -2.96
N HIS A 430 8.81 -10.41 -2.76
CA HIS A 430 7.82 -10.05 -1.75
C HIS A 430 8.47 -10.12 -0.34
N PRO A 431 8.28 -9.10 0.53
CA PRO A 431 8.88 -9.10 1.87
C PRO A 431 8.55 -10.35 2.71
N TRP A 432 7.28 -10.74 2.77
CA TRP A 432 6.86 -12.02 3.37
C TRP A 432 7.62 -13.24 2.83
N GLN A 433 7.81 -13.34 1.51
CA GLN A 433 8.52 -14.46 0.90
C GLN A 433 9.99 -14.49 1.35
N TRP A 434 10.66 -13.33 1.33
CA TRP A 434 12.03 -13.20 1.82
C TRP A 434 12.15 -13.69 3.27
N GLN A 435 11.32 -13.16 4.16
CA GLN A 435 11.39 -13.42 5.60
C GLN A 435 10.99 -14.86 5.97
N ASN A 436 9.89 -15.37 5.42
CA ASN A 436 9.29 -16.63 5.85
C ASN A 436 9.79 -17.85 5.07
N LYS A 437 10.37 -17.64 3.89
CA LYS A 437 10.83 -18.74 3.02
C LYS A 437 12.30 -18.60 2.68
N LEU A 438 12.75 -17.48 2.12
CA LEU A 438 14.04 -17.48 1.41
C LEU A 438 15.23 -17.53 2.35
N LEU A 439 15.14 -16.82 3.47
CA LEU A 439 16.16 -16.86 4.51
C LEU A 439 16.43 -18.28 5.03
N THR A 440 15.44 -19.17 4.99
CA THR A 440 15.57 -20.55 5.50
C THR A 440 15.78 -21.57 4.38
N VAL A 441 14.90 -21.57 3.37
CA VAL A 441 14.93 -22.57 2.28
C VAL A 441 16.15 -22.39 1.38
N PHE A 442 16.55 -21.14 1.13
CA PHE A 442 17.68 -20.79 0.25
C PHE A 442 18.88 -20.27 1.07
N ALA A 443 18.99 -20.68 2.33
CA ALA A 443 20.09 -20.27 3.20
C ALA A 443 21.47 -20.63 2.61
N ALA A 444 21.58 -21.75 1.90
CA ALA A 444 22.82 -22.18 1.24
C ALA A 444 23.21 -21.23 0.09
N ASP A 445 22.26 -20.85 -0.76
CA ASP A 445 22.45 -19.89 -1.85
C ASP A 445 22.81 -18.50 -1.32
N ILE A 446 22.19 -18.08 -0.21
CA ILE A 446 22.52 -16.81 0.44
C ILE A 446 23.94 -16.85 1.02
N ALA A 447 24.30 -17.93 1.73
CA ALA A 447 25.62 -18.09 2.34
C ALA A 447 26.76 -18.19 1.32
N SER A 448 26.46 -18.71 0.11
CA SER A 448 27.41 -18.81 -1.00
C SER A 448 27.42 -17.58 -1.92
N HIS A 449 26.65 -16.54 -1.59
CA HIS A 449 26.42 -15.36 -2.41
C HIS A 449 25.81 -15.65 -3.80
N ASP A 450 25.16 -16.79 -4.00
CA ASP A 450 24.30 -17.01 -5.17
C ASP A 450 23.01 -16.15 -5.07
N ILE A 451 22.60 -15.74 -3.87
CA ILE A 451 21.58 -14.72 -3.62
C ILE A 451 22.12 -13.67 -2.65
N VAL A 452 22.12 -12.40 -3.05
CA VAL A 452 22.59 -11.28 -2.22
C VAL A 452 21.46 -10.29 -1.98
N TYR A 453 21.14 -10.04 -0.71
CA TYR A 453 20.17 -9.01 -0.32
C TYR A 453 20.74 -7.60 -0.57
N LEU A 454 19.97 -6.75 -1.27
CA LEU A 454 20.38 -5.39 -1.65
C LEU A 454 19.61 -4.29 -0.90
N GLY A 455 18.44 -4.62 -0.36
CA GLY A 455 17.62 -3.68 0.40
C GLY A 455 16.16 -3.69 -0.01
N THR A 456 15.45 -2.66 0.45
CA THR A 456 14.04 -2.41 0.15
C THR A 456 13.96 -1.29 -0.90
N GLY A 457 13.10 -1.46 -1.91
CA GLY A 457 12.91 -0.45 -2.95
C GLY A 457 12.13 0.78 -2.46
N ASP A 458 12.39 1.92 -3.08
CA ASP A 458 11.80 3.21 -2.68
C ASP A 458 10.32 3.36 -3.03
N ASP A 459 9.89 2.75 -4.14
CA ASP A 459 8.52 2.89 -4.63
C ASP A 459 7.57 2.02 -3.78
N ALA A 460 6.43 2.62 -3.41
CA ALA A 460 5.36 1.94 -2.68
C ALA A 460 4.38 1.30 -3.67
N TYR A 461 4.05 0.04 -3.42
CA TYR A 461 3.13 -0.75 -4.23
C TYR A 461 1.84 -1.07 -3.47
N GLN A 462 0.77 -1.37 -4.22
CA GLN A 462 -0.47 -1.93 -3.68
C GLN A 462 -0.61 -3.38 -4.16
N ALA A 463 -0.85 -4.31 -3.23
CA ALA A 463 -1.25 -5.67 -3.56
C ALA A 463 -2.60 -5.64 -4.33
N GLN A 464 -2.63 -6.26 -5.50
CA GLN A 464 -3.86 -6.46 -6.28
C GLN A 464 -4.62 -7.67 -5.74
N GLN A 465 -5.84 -7.95 -6.21
CA GLN A 465 -6.66 -9.08 -5.73
C GLN A 465 -5.96 -10.45 -5.76
N SER A 466 -4.99 -10.63 -6.66
CA SER A 466 -4.15 -11.83 -6.71
C SER A 466 -3.09 -11.93 -5.60
N ILE A 467 -3.05 -10.96 -4.68
CA ILE A 467 -2.14 -10.75 -3.55
C ILE A 467 -0.70 -10.44 -3.97
N ARG A 468 -0.11 -11.28 -4.83
CA ARG A 468 1.30 -11.27 -5.21
C ARG A 468 1.65 -10.41 -6.42
N THR A 469 0.65 -9.78 -7.03
CA THR A 469 0.82 -8.80 -8.11
C THR A 469 0.69 -7.41 -7.52
N PHE A 470 1.60 -6.52 -7.89
CA PHE A 470 1.81 -5.24 -7.24
C PHE A 470 1.69 -4.11 -8.25
N PHE A 471 0.75 -3.19 -8.01
CA PHE A 471 0.63 -1.94 -8.76
C PHE A 471 1.50 -0.86 -8.12
N ASN A 472 2.30 -0.13 -8.91
CA ASN A 472 3.16 0.92 -8.37
C ASN A 472 2.35 2.19 -8.04
N ARG A 473 2.12 2.48 -6.76
CA ARG A 473 1.37 3.67 -6.33
C ARG A 473 2.20 4.94 -6.44
N SER A 474 3.50 4.85 -6.17
CA SER A 474 4.41 5.99 -6.27
C SER A 474 4.50 6.51 -7.70
N GLN A 475 4.48 5.60 -8.67
CA GLN A 475 4.60 5.89 -10.09
C GLN A 475 3.60 5.03 -10.89
N PRO A 476 2.32 5.45 -10.97
CA PRO A 476 1.23 4.67 -11.58
C PRO A 476 1.39 4.28 -13.06
N ALA A 477 2.36 4.86 -13.75
CA ALA A 477 2.69 4.53 -15.14
C ALA A 477 3.73 3.40 -15.27
N LYS A 478 4.39 3.00 -14.17
CA LYS A 478 5.34 1.88 -14.16
C LYS A 478 4.63 0.54 -14.23
N ARG A 479 5.40 -0.49 -14.58
CA ARG A 479 4.88 -1.86 -14.77
C ARG A 479 4.41 -2.45 -13.44
N TYR A 480 3.48 -3.40 -13.53
CA TYR A 480 3.18 -4.26 -12.39
C TYR A 480 4.38 -5.15 -12.08
N VAL A 481 4.54 -5.49 -10.81
CA VAL A 481 5.51 -6.51 -10.39
C VAL A 481 4.76 -7.70 -9.82
N LYS A 482 5.02 -8.88 -10.37
CA LYS A 482 4.41 -10.13 -9.93
C LYS A 482 5.47 -10.99 -9.26
N THR A 483 5.19 -11.40 -8.03
CA THR A 483 6.15 -12.09 -7.18
C THR A 483 5.75 -13.53 -6.89
N ALA A 484 6.74 -14.35 -6.54
CA ALA A 484 6.48 -15.62 -5.91
C ALA A 484 6.03 -15.40 -4.46
N LEU A 485 4.94 -16.05 -4.06
CA LEU A 485 4.41 -15.98 -2.70
C LEU A 485 3.88 -17.37 -2.29
N SER A 486 4.51 -18.00 -1.31
CA SER A 486 4.16 -19.36 -0.87
C SER A 486 3.08 -19.36 0.21
N VAL A 487 2.00 -18.63 -0.04
CA VAL A 487 0.79 -18.54 0.80
C VAL A 487 -0.35 -19.21 0.03
N PRO A 488 -0.97 -20.29 0.53
CA PRO A 488 -2.10 -20.91 -0.15
C PRO A 488 -3.34 -20.02 -0.21
N GLU A 489 -4.03 -20.07 -1.35
CA GLU A 489 -5.35 -19.48 -1.56
C GLU A 489 -6.18 -20.43 -2.43
N HIS A 490 -7.41 -20.77 -2.02
CA HIS A 490 -8.30 -21.71 -2.72
C HIS A 490 -7.73 -23.14 -2.87
N GLY A 491 -7.05 -23.67 -1.86
CA GLY A 491 -6.40 -25.00 -1.95
C GLY A 491 -5.25 -25.11 -2.96
N LEU A 492 -4.82 -24.00 -3.56
CA LEU A 492 -3.65 -23.89 -4.42
C LEU A 492 -2.62 -23.00 -3.72
N TYR A 493 -1.34 -23.38 -3.70
CA TYR A 493 -0.28 -22.41 -3.35
C TYR A 493 -0.42 -21.20 -4.27
N ALA A 494 -0.45 -19.96 -3.75
CA ALA A 494 -0.50 -18.77 -4.59
C ALA A 494 0.60 -18.89 -5.65
N ARG A 495 0.15 -19.04 -6.89
CA ARG A 495 0.78 -19.89 -7.92
C ARG A 495 2.29 -19.64 -8.01
N THR A 496 3.11 -20.59 -7.56
CA THR A 496 4.55 -20.56 -7.87
C THR A 496 4.74 -20.36 -9.37
N VAL A 497 5.62 -19.44 -9.79
CA VAL A 497 5.95 -19.27 -11.21
C VAL A 497 6.80 -20.48 -11.60
N PRO A 498 6.30 -21.44 -12.41
CA PRO A 498 7.03 -22.66 -12.70
C PRO A 498 8.05 -22.43 -13.80
N LEU A 499 9.21 -23.08 -13.68
CA LEU A 499 10.33 -22.97 -14.63
C LEU A 499 9.97 -23.29 -16.09
N LEU A 500 9.14 -24.30 -16.33
CA LEU A 500 8.94 -24.89 -17.67
C LEU A 500 8.07 -24.05 -18.63
N TYR A 501 7.33 -23.06 -18.12
CA TYR A 501 6.41 -22.27 -18.95
C TYR A 501 7.02 -20.98 -19.51
N GLY A 502 8.26 -20.65 -19.12
CA GLY A 502 8.94 -19.41 -19.51
C GLY A 502 9.61 -19.40 -20.88
N ASP A 503 9.69 -20.54 -21.58
CA ASP A 503 10.25 -20.57 -22.94
C ASP A 503 9.30 -19.97 -23.98
N ASN A 504 8.03 -19.75 -23.61
CA ASN A 504 7.01 -19.10 -24.42
C ASN A 504 6.50 -17.82 -23.75
N ALA A 505 7.32 -16.76 -23.68
CA ALA A 505 6.82 -15.42 -23.34
C ALA A 505 5.69 -14.93 -24.30
N CYS A 506 5.46 -15.64 -25.41
CA CYS A 506 4.35 -15.40 -26.35
C CYS A 506 3.05 -16.16 -26.06
N ASP A 507 2.96 -17.11 -25.10
CA ASP A 507 1.75 -17.94 -24.95
C ASP A 507 1.10 -17.79 -23.56
N LYS A 508 -0.05 -17.10 -23.52
CA LYS A 508 -0.80 -16.69 -22.31
C LYS A 508 -1.56 -17.84 -21.61
N ARG A 509 -0.97 -19.02 -21.37
CA ARG A 509 -1.73 -20.15 -20.75
C ARG A 509 -1.00 -20.95 -19.66
N LEU A 510 -1.66 -20.95 -18.48
CA LEU A 510 -1.77 -22.03 -17.47
C LEU A 510 -0.61 -22.25 -16.47
N ALA A 511 -0.98 -22.87 -15.33
CA ALA A 511 -0.30 -22.87 -14.02
C ALA A 511 0.43 -24.20 -13.69
N GLY A 512 1.36 -24.17 -12.72
CA GLY A 512 1.75 -25.36 -11.92
C GLY A 512 3.24 -25.56 -11.57
N THR A 513 3.58 -25.34 -10.30
CA THR A 513 4.66 -25.93 -9.45
C THR A 513 6.00 -26.36 -10.05
N THR A 514 7.09 -25.64 -9.72
CA THR A 514 8.39 -26.16 -9.19
C THR A 514 9.45 -25.05 -9.03
N GLY A 515 9.95 -24.86 -7.80
CA GLY A 515 11.38 -25.00 -7.44
C GLY A 515 12.50 -24.05 -7.93
N CYS A 516 12.29 -23.04 -8.77
CA CYS A 516 13.41 -22.12 -9.13
C CYS A 516 12.93 -20.78 -9.74
N TRP A 517 13.77 -19.74 -9.61
CA TRP A 517 13.48 -18.32 -9.76
C TRP A 517 13.36 -17.79 -11.20
N ARG A 518 12.26 -17.11 -11.56
CA ARG A 518 12.18 -16.16 -12.70
C ARG A 518 11.21 -15.00 -12.43
N CYS A 519 11.55 -13.81 -12.91
CA CYS A 519 10.71 -12.61 -12.91
C CYS A 519 10.02 -12.47 -14.28
N VAL A 520 8.69 -12.34 -14.33
CA VAL A 520 7.96 -12.03 -15.57
C VAL A 520 7.56 -10.56 -15.53
N ALA A 521 8.12 -9.75 -16.41
CA ALA A 521 7.60 -8.42 -16.69
C ALA A 521 6.39 -8.56 -17.62
N GLU A 522 5.18 -8.65 -17.05
CA GLU A 522 3.94 -8.62 -17.83
C GLU A 522 3.64 -7.16 -18.21
N SER A 523 3.77 -6.79 -19.50
CA SER A 523 3.10 -5.59 -20.03
C SER A 523 1.65 -5.95 -20.31
N LEU A 524 0.70 -5.24 -19.68
CA LEU A 524 -0.70 -5.23 -20.12
C LEU A 524 -0.91 -4.12 -21.13
#